data_AF-A0A6P0CIH9-F1
#
_entry.id   AF-A0A6P0CIH9-F1
#
_cell.length_a   1.000
_cell.length_b   1.000
_cell.length_c   1.000
_cell.angle_alpha   90.00
_cell.angle_beta   90.00
_cell.angle_gamma   90.00
#
_symmetry.space_group_name_H-M   'P 1'
#
loop_
_entity.id
_entity.type
_entity.pdbx_description
1 polymer ?
#
loop_
_entity_poly.entity_id
_entity_poly.type
_entity_poly.pdbx_seq_one_letter_code
_entity_poly.pdbx_strand_id
1 'polypeptide(L)'
;MSKKIAKPAQTETPQELLREIFARPVLPDESQDDYDALKAVLLAELKPRSPYAELLADQLVELEWDLRRHRRLRDALLRAEFRHQAAVALDQQSSDLFMSFGPNTAARELAVGLVGTDTAKQQAALTELEEVGASPAEIMAKAYQKLARDLEPHERHIAEIEIRRRRLREDFDRVNTSPVQPIEEAQLVET
;
A
#
# COMPACT_ATOMS: atom_id res chain seq x y z
N MET A 1 -1.54 33.76 38.14
CA MET A 1 -1.27 32.37 37.72
C MET A 1 -0.49 32.40 36.40
N SER A 2 0.84 32.24 36.46
CA SER A 2 1.69 32.32 35.27
C SER A 2 1.57 31.04 34.44
N LYS A 3 1.07 31.17 33.20
CA LYS A 3 1.10 30.10 32.21
C LYS A 3 2.56 29.81 31.86
N LYS A 4 3.02 28.60 32.19
CA LYS A 4 4.29 28.04 31.70
C LYS A 4 4.17 27.90 30.18
N ILE A 5 4.88 28.74 29.44
CA ILE A 5 5.07 28.57 28.01
C ILE A 5 5.99 27.35 27.85
N ALA A 6 5.51 26.32 27.15
CA ALA A 6 6.30 25.14 26.85
C ALA A 6 7.56 25.56 26.07
N LYS A 7 8.70 25.07 26.53
CA LYS A 7 10.02 25.25 25.93
C LYS A 7 9.98 24.68 24.50
N PRO A 8 10.37 25.42 23.45
CA PRO A 8 10.43 24.85 22.10
C PRO A 8 11.40 23.67 22.08
N ALA A 9 11.00 22.59 21.42
CA ALA A 9 11.78 21.38 21.28
C ALA A 9 13.16 21.70 20.69
N GLN A 10 14.15 20.95 21.17
CA GLN A 10 15.57 21.19 20.98
C GLN A 10 15.97 20.93 19.52
N THR A 11 16.81 21.82 19.00
CA THR A 11 17.58 21.77 17.74
C THR A 11 17.65 20.40 17.06
N GLU A 12 16.77 20.18 16.09
CA GLU A 12 16.98 19.19 15.02
C GLU A 12 18.21 19.64 14.22
N THR A 13 19.15 18.74 14.04
CA THR A 13 20.30 18.99 13.17
C THR A 13 19.80 19.29 11.75
N PRO A 14 20.55 20.07 10.94
CA PRO A 14 20.16 20.31 9.54
C PRO A 14 19.89 19.02 8.76
N GLN A 15 20.56 17.92 9.12
CA GLN A 15 20.36 16.61 8.51
C GLN A 15 19.01 15.98 8.90
N GLU A 16 18.58 16.12 10.15
CA GLU A 16 17.26 15.66 10.61
C GLU A 16 16.14 16.47 9.97
N LEU A 17 16.29 17.81 9.91
CA LEU A 17 15.35 18.70 9.22
C LEU A 17 15.22 18.36 7.74
N LEU A 18 16.35 18.12 7.05
CA LEU A 18 16.31 17.74 5.64
C LEU A 18 15.66 16.37 5.44
N ARG A 19 15.91 15.41 6.35
CA ARG A 19 15.21 14.11 6.30
C ARG A 19 13.71 14.26 6.47
N GLU A 20 13.25 15.14 7.35
CA GLU A 20 11.82 15.36 7.57
C GLU A 20 11.16 16.11 6.41
N ILE A 21 11.83 17.13 5.84
CA ILE A 21 11.33 17.90 4.69
C ILE A 21 11.25 17.03 3.42
N PHE A 22 12.22 16.15 3.22
CA PHE A 22 12.26 15.23 2.08
C PHE A 22 11.66 13.86 2.39
N ALA A 23 11.10 13.66 3.59
CA ALA A 23 10.37 12.46 3.93
C ALA A 23 9.17 12.34 3.00
N ARG A 24 8.96 11.14 2.46
CA ARG A 24 7.81 10.90 1.60
C ARG A 24 6.55 10.94 2.47
N PRO A 25 5.45 11.56 2.03
CA PRO A 25 4.19 11.46 2.76
C PRO A 25 3.72 9.99 2.77
N VAL A 26 3.82 9.39 3.95
CA VAL A 26 3.33 8.04 4.25
C VAL A 26 1.85 8.09 4.66
N LEU A 27 1.07 7.10 4.21
CA LEU A 27 -0.31 6.90 4.67
C LEU A 27 -0.35 6.37 6.11
N PRO A 28 -1.50 6.42 6.82
CA PRO A 28 -1.58 5.97 8.22
C PRO A 28 -1.19 4.50 8.47
N ASP A 29 -1.30 3.64 7.46
CA ASP A 29 -0.90 2.22 7.49
C ASP A 29 0.52 1.97 6.94
N GLU A 30 1.24 3.03 6.60
CA GLU A 30 2.60 2.97 6.05
C GLU A 30 3.64 3.39 7.07
N SER A 31 4.83 2.81 6.96
CA SER A 31 6.00 3.19 7.74
C SER A 31 7.07 3.77 6.82
N GLN A 32 7.70 4.85 7.28
CA GLN A 32 8.88 5.40 6.60
C GLN A 32 10.02 4.36 6.59
N ASP A 33 10.17 3.57 7.65
CA ASP A 33 11.18 2.52 7.73
C ASP A 33 10.98 1.42 6.67
N ASP A 34 9.73 1.07 6.37
CA ASP A 34 9.39 0.09 5.32
C ASP A 34 9.78 0.62 3.93
N TYR A 35 9.56 1.91 3.69
CA TYR A 35 9.94 2.57 2.45
C TYR A 35 11.46 2.64 2.31
N ASP A 36 12.16 3.07 3.37
CA ASP A 36 13.61 3.17 3.38
C ASP A 36 14.28 1.79 3.19
N ALA A 37 13.70 0.75 3.80
CA ALA A 37 14.14 -0.64 3.60
C ALA A 37 13.94 -1.10 2.15
N LEU A 38 12.79 -0.81 1.54
CA LEU A 38 12.55 -1.11 0.12
C LEU A 38 13.56 -0.39 -0.77
N LYS A 39 13.75 0.91 -0.53
CA LYS A 39 14.71 1.75 -1.27
C LYS A 39 16.11 1.18 -1.19
N ALA A 40 16.58 0.84 0.01
CA ALA A 40 17.91 0.29 0.21
C ALA A 40 18.12 -1.03 -0.54
N VAL A 41 17.14 -1.95 -0.49
CA VAL A 41 17.20 -3.23 -1.21
C VAL A 41 17.25 -3.02 -2.72
N LEU A 42 16.35 -2.20 -3.27
CA LEU A 42 16.29 -1.96 -4.71
C LEU A 42 17.54 -1.25 -5.24
N LEU A 43 18.05 -0.23 -4.53
CA LEU A 43 19.28 0.45 -4.95
C LEU A 43 20.50 -0.48 -4.90
N ALA A 44 20.60 -1.35 -3.88
CA ALA A 44 21.66 -2.34 -3.77
C ALA A 44 21.61 -3.39 -4.90
N GLU A 45 20.41 -3.72 -5.39
CA GLU A 45 20.22 -4.61 -6.54
C GLU A 45 20.55 -3.91 -7.86
N LEU A 46 20.01 -2.71 -8.07
CA LEU A 46 20.12 -1.96 -9.32
C LEU A 46 21.56 -1.49 -9.61
N LYS A 47 22.34 -1.15 -8.57
CA LYS A 47 23.73 -0.67 -8.66
C LYS A 47 23.89 0.40 -9.75
N PRO A 48 23.25 1.57 -9.60
CA PRO A 48 23.38 2.66 -10.56
C PRO A 48 24.86 3.10 -10.68
N ARG A 49 25.32 3.33 -11.91
CA ARG A 49 26.73 3.68 -12.23
C ARG A 49 26.92 5.14 -12.61
N SER A 50 25.84 5.91 -12.65
CA SER A 50 25.87 7.34 -12.97
C SER A 50 24.79 8.09 -12.20
N PRO A 51 24.92 9.41 -12.00
CA PRO A 51 23.88 10.21 -11.35
C PRO A 51 22.52 10.12 -12.05
N TYR A 52 22.52 9.98 -13.38
CA TYR A 52 21.27 9.78 -14.12
C TYR A 52 20.67 8.39 -13.88
N ALA A 53 21.51 7.35 -13.78
CA ALA A 53 21.05 6.02 -13.39
C ALA A 53 20.50 6.01 -11.94
N GLU A 54 21.08 6.77 -11.02
CA GLU A 54 20.57 6.94 -9.65
C GLU A 54 19.16 7.56 -9.65
N LEU A 55 18.94 8.61 -10.45
CA LEU A 55 17.63 9.22 -10.60
C LEU A 55 16.57 8.22 -11.12
N LEU A 56 16.91 7.43 -12.14
CA LEU A 56 16.00 6.42 -12.68
C LEU A 56 15.74 5.29 -11.67
N ALA A 57 16.75 4.91 -10.88
CA ALA A 57 16.61 3.93 -9.82
C ALA A 57 15.68 4.43 -8.69
N ASP A 58 15.81 5.69 -8.28
CA ASP A 58 14.90 6.32 -7.33
C ASP A 58 13.46 6.35 -7.86
N GLN A 59 13.25 6.68 -9.14
CA GLN A 59 11.92 6.62 -9.76
C GLN A 59 11.34 5.20 -9.79
N LEU A 60 12.17 4.16 -9.97
CA LEU A 60 11.73 2.77 -9.87
C LEU A 60 11.26 2.42 -8.45
N VAL A 61 12.00 2.86 -7.42
CA VAL A 61 11.58 2.70 -6.01
C VAL A 61 10.23 3.35 -5.77
N GLU A 62 10.03 4.56 -6.29
CA GLU A 62 8.76 5.29 -6.15
C GLU A 62 7.58 4.52 -6.74
N LEU A 63 7.76 3.98 -7.96
CA LEU A 63 6.74 3.18 -8.65
C LEU A 63 6.43 1.87 -7.90
N GLU A 64 7.43 1.20 -7.35
CA GLU A 64 7.23 -0.03 -6.56
C GLU A 64 6.45 0.23 -5.28
N TRP A 65 6.73 1.36 -4.62
CA TRP A 65 5.99 1.78 -3.45
C TRP A 65 4.52 2.08 -3.78
N ASP A 66 4.27 2.83 -4.85
CA ASP A 66 2.91 3.14 -5.30
C ASP A 66 2.15 1.87 -5.75
N LEU A 67 2.83 0.92 -6.40
CA LEU A 67 2.25 -0.37 -6.75
C LEU A 67 1.79 -1.14 -5.49
N ARG A 68 2.64 -1.21 -4.47
CA ARG A 68 2.30 -1.83 -3.17
C ARG A 68 1.12 -1.11 -2.52
N ARG A 69 1.12 0.22 -2.50
CA ARG A 69 0.04 1.06 -1.96
C ARG A 69 -1.29 0.77 -2.63
N HIS A 70 -1.37 0.78 -3.97
CA HIS A 70 -2.63 0.55 -4.68
C HIS A 70 -3.16 -0.87 -4.49
N ARG A 71 -2.28 -1.88 -4.45
CA ARG A 71 -2.68 -3.26 -4.11
C ARG A 71 -3.24 -3.35 -2.69
N ARG A 72 -2.57 -2.74 -1.70
CA ARG A 72 -3.08 -2.71 -0.32
C ARG A 72 -4.44 -2.03 -0.22
N LEU A 73 -4.62 -0.86 -0.84
CA LEU A 73 -5.88 -0.12 -0.80
C LEU A 73 -7.03 -0.91 -1.41
N ARG A 74 -6.79 -1.52 -2.58
CA ARG A 74 -7.75 -2.43 -3.22
C ARG A 74 -8.13 -3.59 -2.31
N ASP A 75 -7.13 -4.27 -1.74
CA ASP A 75 -7.34 -5.44 -0.88
C ASP A 75 -8.05 -5.06 0.42
N ALA A 76 -7.80 -3.86 0.96
CA ALA A 76 -8.48 -3.32 2.13
C ALA A 76 -9.97 -3.08 1.87
N LEU A 77 -10.31 -2.50 0.71
CA LEU A 77 -11.72 -2.33 0.29
C LEU A 77 -12.42 -3.68 0.17
N LEU A 78 -11.82 -4.65 -0.52
CA LEU A 78 -12.36 -6.00 -0.67
C LEU A 78 -12.58 -6.68 0.67
N ARG A 79 -11.60 -6.64 1.58
CA ARG A 79 -11.72 -7.23 2.93
C ARG A 79 -12.81 -6.54 3.74
N ALA A 80 -12.96 -5.23 3.63
CA ALA A 80 -14.00 -4.48 4.33
C ALA A 80 -15.40 -4.86 3.85
N GLU A 81 -15.61 -4.93 2.53
CA GLU A 81 -16.90 -5.32 1.97
C GLU A 81 -17.19 -6.80 2.22
N PHE A 82 -16.20 -7.69 2.13
CA PHE A 82 -16.36 -9.09 2.50
C PHE A 82 -16.87 -9.25 3.94
N ARG A 83 -16.27 -8.55 4.90
CA ARG A 83 -16.74 -8.55 6.30
C ARG A 83 -18.18 -8.05 6.41
N HIS A 84 -18.53 -7.00 5.67
CA HIS A 84 -19.90 -6.48 5.68
C HIS A 84 -20.90 -7.51 5.15
N GLN A 85 -20.62 -8.13 4.00
CA GLN A 85 -21.50 -9.15 3.41
C GLN A 85 -21.58 -10.42 4.28
N ALA A 86 -20.48 -10.84 4.89
CA ALA A 86 -20.47 -11.97 5.83
C ALA A 86 -21.31 -11.68 7.07
N ALA A 87 -21.20 -10.47 7.64
CA ALA A 87 -22.03 -10.08 8.78
C ALA A 87 -23.51 -10.09 8.40
N VAL A 88 -23.87 -9.62 7.20
CA VAL A 88 -25.26 -9.66 6.71
C VAL A 88 -25.75 -11.11 6.53
N ALA A 89 -24.92 -12.01 6.01
CA ALA A 89 -25.29 -13.42 5.87
C ALA A 89 -25.53 -14.08 7.23
N LEU A 90 -24.61 -13.87 8.19
CA LEU A 90 -24.70 -14.43 9.54
C LEU A 90 -25.88 -13.87 10.36
N ASP A 91 -26.32 -12.64 10.07
CA ASP A 91 -27.45 -12.01 10.77
C ASP A 91 -28.83 -12.53 10.32
N GLN A 92 -28.95 -13.11 9.12
CA GLN A 92 -30.22 -13.60 8.55
C GLN A 92 -30.85 -14.77 9.33
N GLN A 93 -30.11 -15.38 10.26
CA GLN A 93 -30.62 -16.41 11.16
C GLN A 93 -31.24 -15.83 12.45
N SER A 94 -31.05 -14.54 12.73
CA SER A 94 -31.64 -13.88 13.89
C SER A 94 -33.10 -13.49 13.60
N SER A 95 -34.04 -14.13 14.29
CA SER A 95 -35.49 -13.94 14.13
C SER A 95 -36.02 -12.60 14.67
N ASP A 96 -35.17 -11.59 14.89
CA ASP A 96 -35.56 -10.28 15.41
C ASP A 96 -35.96 -9.33 14.26
N LEU A 97 -37.04 -9.73 13.60
CA LEU A 97 -37.50 -9.24 12.31
C LEU A 97 -38.20 -7.86 12.34
N PHE A 98 -38.00 -7.02 13.37
CA PHE A 98 -38.81 -5.79 13.47
C PHE A 98 -38.12 -4.44 13.60
N MET A 99 -36.82 -4.29 13.95
CA MET A 99 -36.18 -2.94 14.00
C MET A 99 -34.63 -2.92 13.84
N SER A 100 -33.98 -3.88 13.19
CA SER A 100 -32.51 -3.84 13.06
C SER A 100 -32.02 -3.06 11.82
N PHE A 101 -31.28 -1.97 12.03
CA PHE A 101 -30.56 -1.22 10.98
C PHE A 101 -29.19 -1.86 10.68
N GLY A 102 -29.19 -3.13 10.28
CA GLY A 102 -27.99 -3.88 9.87
C GLY A 102 -27.59 -5.02 10.83
N PRO A 103 -26.47 -5.71 10.54
CA PRO A 103 -26.12 -6.93 11.26
C PRO A 103 -25.78 -6.66 12.72
N ASN A 104 -26.22 -7.57 13.60
CA ASN A 104 -25.97 -7.49 15.02
C ASN A 104 -24.47 -7.58 15.37
N THR A 105 -24.10 -7.26 16.61
CA THR A 105 -22.70 -7.21 17.05
C THR A 105 -21.99 -8.55 16.97
N ALA A 106 -22.68 -9.67 17.27
CA ALA A 106 -22.10 -11.01 17.21
C ALA A 106 -21.78 -11.41 15.76
N ALA A 107 -22.70 -11.15 14.82
CA ALA A 107 -22.49 -11.38 13.40
C ALA A 107 -21.31 -10.57 12.85
N ARG A 108 -21.12 -9.33 13.33
CA ARG A 108 -19.95 -8.50 12.98
C ARG A 108 -18.64 -9.07 13.52
N GLU A 109 -18.63 -9.56 14.76
CA GLU A 109 -17.43 -10.17 15.36
C GLU A 109 -17.01 -11.45 14.63
N LEU A 110 -17.96 -12.31 14.31
CA LEU A 110 -17.72 -13.51 13.50
C LEU A 110 -17.17 -13.14 12.11
N ALA A 111 -17.77 -12.14 11.45
CA ALA A 111 -17.31 -11.67 10.16
C ALA A 111 -15.87 -11.09 10.21
N VAL A 112 -15.51 -10.40 11.30
CA VAL A 112 -14.12 -9.95 11.53
C VAL A 112 -13.18 -11.15 11.68
N GLY A 113 -13.62 -12.21 12.37
CA GLY A 113 -12.86 -13.46 12.53
C GLY A 113 -12.49 -14.14 11.20
N LEU A 114 -13.35 -14.07 10.19
CA LEU A 114 -13.11 -14.69 8.87
C LEU A 114 -11.87 -14.16 8.15
N VAL A 115 -11.53 -12.89 8.36
CA VAL A 115 -10.39 -12.21 7.70
C VAL A 115 -9.23 -11.92 8.67
N GLY A 116 -9.33 -12.40 9.90
CA GLY A 116 -8.29 -12.28 10.92
C GLY A 116 -7.14 -13.26 10.72
N THR A 117 -6.08 -13.10 11.50
CA THR A 117 -4.92 -14.00 11.54
C THR A 117 -5.06 -15.15 12.56
N ASP A 118 -6.08 -15.07 13.43
CA ASP A 118 -6.38 -16.09 14.44
C ASP A 118 -7.12 -17.27 13.79
N THR A 119 -6.41 -18.38 13.61
CA THR A 119 -6.91 -19.58 12.94
C THR A 119 -8.08 -20.23 13.67
N ALA A 120 -8.11 -20.16 15.01
CA ALA A 120 -9.21 -20.73 15.79
C ALA A 120 -10.50 -19.93 15.59
N LYS A 121 -10.41 -18.60 15.63
CA LYS A 121 -11.56 -17.72 15.35
C LYS A 121 -12.02 -17.80 13.90
N GLN A 122 -11.08 -17.92 12.97
CA GLN A 122 -11.40 -18.10 11.56
C GLN A 122 -12.17 -19.40 11.34
N GLN A 123 -11.72 -20.52 11.91
CA GLN A 123 -12.39 -21.80 11.76
C GLN A 123 -13.79 -21.79 12.37
N ALA A 124 -13.96 -21.22 13.55
CA ALA A 124 -15.27 -21.07 14.18
C ALA A 124 -16.23 -20.25 13.29
N ALA A 125 -15.77 -19.11 12.77
CA ALA A 125 -16.58 -18.27 11.89
C ALA A 125 -16.92 -18.94 10.56
N LEU A 126 -16.04 -19.79 10.02
CA LEU A 126 -16.32 -20.59 8.82
C LEU A 126 -17.41 -21.64 9.08
N THR A 127 -17.37 -22.32 10.23
CA THR A 127 -18.41 -23.28 10.63
C THR A 127 -19.78 -22.61 10.74
N GLU A 128 -19.87 -21.47 11.40
CA GLU A 128 -21.12 -20.68 11.49
C GLU A 128 -21.63 -20.25 10.11
N LEU A 129 -20.72 -19.89 9.19
CA LEU A 129 -21.10 -19.51 7.83
C LEU A 129 -21.69 -20.69 7.03
N GLU A 130 -21.09 -21.87 7.18
CA GLU A 130 -21.57 -23.12 6.58
C GLU A 130 -22.96 -23.52 7.13
N GLU A 131 -23.20 -23.34 8.43
CA GLU A 131 -24.51 -23.61 9.05
C GLU A 131 -25.64 -22.74 8.48
N VAL A 132 -25.31 -21.51 8.06
CA VAL A 132 -26.24 -20.59 7.39
C VAL A 132 -26.33 -20.86 5.87
N GLY A 133 -25.55 -21.81 5.36
CA GLY A 133 -25.56 -22.21 3.95
C GLY A 133 -24.91 -21.19 3.01
N ALA A 134 -24.05 -20.32 3.53
CA ALA A 134 -23.30 -19.36 2.74
C ALA A 134 -21.84 -19.80 2.60
N SER A 135 -21.28 -19.71 1.39
CA SER A 135 -19.85 -19.98 1.19
C SER A 135 -19.02 -18.69 1.17
N PRO A 136 -17.75 -18.72 1.62
CA PRO A 136 -16.85 -17.58 1.49
C PRO A 136 -16.68 -17.14 0.04
N ALA A 137 -16.71 -18.08 -0.91
CA ALA A 137 -16.59 -17.78 -2.34
C ALA A 137 -17.76 -16.95 -2.85
N GLU A 138 -19.00 -17.26 -2.47
CA GLU A 138 -20.19 -16.50 -2.87
C GLU A 138 -20.19 -15.09 -2.25
N ILE A 139 -19.80 -14.97 -0.99
CA ILE A 139 -19.67 -13.68 -0.30
C ILE A 139 -18.61 -12.83 -0.99
N MET A 140 -17.47 -13.42 -1.32
CA MET A 140 -16.40 -12.75 -2.05
C MET A 140 -16.87 -12.30 -3.43
N ALA A 141 -17.58 -13.15 -4.18
CA ALA A 141 -18.14 -12.79 -5.48
C ALA A 141 -19.11 -11.60 -5.38
N LYS A 142 -19.98 -11.58 -4.37
CA LYS A 142 -20.87 -10.44 -4.09
C LYS A 142 -20.09 -9.17 -3.73
N ALA A 143 -19.03 -9.29 -2.93
CA ALA A 143 -18.17 -8.17 -2.58
C ALA A 143 -17.48 -7.57 -3.82
N TYR A 144 -16.93 -8.41 -4.71
CA TYR A 144 -16.37 -7.97 -5.98
C TYR A 144 -17.39 -7.30 -6.88
N GLN A 145 -18.59 -7.88 -7.01
CA GLN A 145 -19.65 -7.32 -7.84
C GLN A 145 -20.07 -5.92 -7.34
N LYS A 146 -20.21 -5.75 -6.02
CA LYS A 146 -20.59 -4.48 -5.41
C LYS A 146 -19.51 -3.42 -5.54
N LEU A 147 -18.24 -3.79 -5.34
CA LEU A 147 -17.11 -2.87 -5.41
C LEU A 147 -16.55 -2.65 -6.82
N ALA A 148 -17.06 -3.31 -7.86
CA ALA A 148 -16.45 -3.30 -9.20
C ALA A 148 -16.04 -1.91 -9.71
N ARG A 149 -16.88 -0.90 -9.49
CA ARG A 149 -16.61 0.50 -9.87
C ARG A 149 -15.54 1.17 -9.00
N ASP A 150 -15.48 0.84 -7.72
CA ASP A 150 -14.53 1.42 -6.77
C ASP A 150 -13.15 0.76 -6.87
N LEU A 151 -13.07 -0.49 -7.34
CA LEU A 151 -11.80 -1.18 -7.59
C LEU A 151 -11.16 -0.76 -8.91
N GLU A 152 -11.95 -0.35 -9.90
CA GLU A 152 -11.47 0.00 -11.24
C GLU A 152 -10.34 1.06 -11.24
N PRO A 153 -10.41 2.16 -10.48
CA PRO A 153 -9.30 3.12 -10.39
C PRO A 153 -8.00 2.49 -9.88
N HIS A 154 -8.08 1.59 -8.90
CA HIS A 154 -6.89 0.93 -8.35
C HIS A 154 -6.30 -0.07 -9.33
N GLU A 155 -7.13 -0.89 -9.98
CA GLU A 155 -6.69 -1.85 -11.01
C GLU A 155 -6.06 -1.15 -12.20
N ARG A 156 -6.69 -0.06 -12.67
CA ARG A 156 -6.14 0.76 -13.75
C ARG A 156 -4.79 1.35 -13.37
N HIS A 157 -4.66 1.89 -12.15
CA HIS A 157 -3.39 2.48 -11.71
C HIS A 157 -2.30 1.43 -11.52
N ILE A 158 -2.63 0.24 -11.01
CA ILE A 158 -1.72 -0.91 -10.93
C ILE A 158 -1.18 -1.25 -12.32
N ALA A 159 -2.06 -1.40 -13.32
CA ALA A 159 -1.66 -1.70 -14.69
C ALA A 159 -0.79 -0.59 -15.30
N GLU A 160 -1.17 0.68 -15.11
CA GLU A 160 -0.40 1.84 -15.57
C GLU A 160 1.00 1.89 -14.94
N ILE A 161 1.12 1.64 -13.63
CA ILE A 161 2.40 1.59 -12.91
C ILE A 161 3.26 0.45 -13.44
N GLU A 162 2.71 -0.76 -13.63
CA GLU A 162 3.46 -1.91 -14.13
C GLU A 162 4.01 -1.69 -15.55
N ILE A 163 3.27 -0.95 -16.39
CA ILE A 163 3.75 -0.55 -17.73
C ILE A 163 4.89 0.45 -17.60
N ARG A 164 4.72 1.50 -16.78
CA ARG A 164 5.75 2.53 -16.58
C ARG A 164 7.02 1.95 -15.97
N ARG A 165 6.89 1.06 -14.99
CA ARG A 165 7.99 0.35 -14.35
C ARG A 165 8.81 -0.46 -15.35
N ARG A 166 8.15 -1.21 -16.25
CA ARG A 166 8.85 -1.98 -17.30
C ARG A 166 9.65 -1.08 -18.23
N ARG A 167 9.05 -0.01 -18.73
CA ARG A 167 9.72 0.98 -19.59
C ARG A 167 10.90 1.66 -18.88
N LEU A 168 10.68 2.08 -17.64
CA LEU A 168 11.71 2.75 -16.84
C LEU A 168 12.86 1.80 -16.52
N ARG A 169 12.59 0.51 -16.31
CA ARG A 169 13.62 -0.51 -16.11
C ARG A 169 14.47 -0.70 -17.38
N GLU A 170 13.84 -0.78 -18.55
CA GLU A 170 14.54 -0.84 -19.84
C GLU A 170 15.43 0.40 -20.04
N ASP A 171 14.91 1.60 -19.74
CA ASP A 171 15.68 2.84 -19.83
C ASP A 171 16.85 2.88 -18.84
N PHE A 172 16.62 2.42 -17.60
CA PHE A 172 17.66 2.28 -16.58
C PHE A 172 18.76 1.34 -17.07
N ASP A 173 18.41 0.13 -17.53
CA ASP A 173 19.38 -0.86 -17.97
C ASP A 173 20.22 -0.33 -19.16
N ARG A 174 19.60 0.41 -20.09
CA ARG A 174 20.30 1.07 -21.20
C ARG A 174 21.32 2.10 -20.71
N VAL A 175 20.94 2.98 -19.79
CA VAL A 175 21.83 4.02 -19.24
C VAL A 175 22.93 3.38 -18.38
N ASN A 176 22.60 2.36 -17.60
CA ASN A 176 23.51 1.74 -16.66
C ASN A 176 24.55 0.84 -17.34
N THR A 177 24.27 0.37 -18.55
CA THR A 177 25.19 -0.42 -19.38
C THR A 177 25.96 0.42 -20.40
N SER A 178 25.49 1.64 -20.69
CA SER A 178 26.16 2.53 -21.64
C SER A 178 27.52 2.97 -21.08
N PRO A 179 28.61 2.85 -21.85
CA PRO A 179 29.92 3.33 -21.42
C PRO A 179 29.87 4.85 -21.26
N VAL A 180 30.36 5.35 -20.12
CA VAL A 180 30.53 6.78 -19.88
C VAL A 180 31.49 7.31 -20.95
N GLN A 181 31.01 8.13 -21.88
CA GLN A 181 31.91 8.80 -22.80
C GLN A 181 32.72 9.83 -22.01
N PRO A 182 34.06 9.80 -22.08
CA PRO A 182 34.87 10.81 -21.43
C PRO A 182 34.53 12.17 -22.04
N ILE A 183 34.14 13.13 -21.20
CA ILE A 183 33.96 14.52 -21.60
C ILE A 183 35.36 15.04 -21.89
N GLU A 184 35.67 15.34 -23.15
CA GLU A 184 36.94 15.96 -23.52
C GLU A 184 37.04 17.32 -22.79
N GLU A 185 38.09 17.48 -21.99
CA GLU A 185 38.38 18.72 -21.29
C GLU A 185 38.49 19.85 -22.32
N ALA A 186 37.65 20.87 -22.18
CA ALA A 186 37.66 22.04 -23.03
C ALA A 186 39.06 22.71 -22.93
N GLN A 187 39.82 22.67 -24.02
CA GLN A 187 41.09 23.37 -24.10
C GLN A 187 40.84 24.87 -24.03
N LEU A 188 41.35 25.51 -22.98
CA LEU A 188 41.42 26.97 -22.88
C LEU A 188 42.36 27.47 -23.97
N VAL A 189 41.78 28.12 -25.00
CA VAL A 189 42.56 28.83 -26.01
C VAL A 189 43.07 30.12 -25.36
N GLU A 190 44.34 30.14 -24.97
CA GLU A 190 45.01 31.39 -24.61
C GLU A 190 45.25 32.21 -25.89
N THR A 191 44.67 33.41 -25.93
CA THR A 191 44.79 34.42 -26.99
C THR A 191 46.02 35.30 -26.81
#